data_AF-A0A7W7GLA4-F1
#
_entry.id   AF-A0A7W7GLA4-F1
#
_cell.length_a   1.000
_cell.length_b   1.000
_cell.length_c   1.000
_cell.angle_alpha   90.00
_cell.angle_beta   90.00
_cell.angle_gamma   90.00
#
_symmetry.space_group_name_H-M   'P 1'
#
loop_
_entity.id
_entity.type
_entity.pdbx_description
1 polymer ?
#
loop_
_entity_poly.entity_id
_entity_poly.type
_entity_poly.pdbx_seq_one_letter_code
_entity_poly.pdbx_strand_id
1 'polypeptide(L)'
;MAAQRRWAGVARRAVRAGAESERVFSLAQAVVARWWEQALQWERETIWPRRLHQVAGGDAGGALERWRIVGRDAVVFPEVVAVADALLDPAMAELVWADSGAGRPRALPAEGMFCRRLGERLGRGWLGPLAATDHGGPLIAWMGSVIRLRRGAGGPPGYDNDPWWLRQEHQSATMAGQLRVLGKEKKAPVRGRCGGLRCPPSSAG
;
A
#
# COMPACT_ATOMS: atom_id res chain seq x y z
N MET A 1 -18.77 9.76 5.40
CA MET A 1 -20.13 9.14 5.42
C MET A 1 -20.20 7.77 4.74
N ALA A 2 -20.04 7.61 3.42
CA ALA A 2 -20.20 6.30 2.76
C ALA A 2 -19.11 5.27 3.11
N ALA A 3 -17.83 5.68 3.17
CA ALA A 3 -16.72 4.78 3.53
C ALA A 3 -16.81 4.31 4.99
N GLN A 4 -17.21 5.17 5.92
CA GLN A 4 -17.42 4.82 7.34
C GLN A 4 -18.54 3.79 7.52
N ARG A 5 -19.65 3.92 6.79
CA ARG A 5 -20.72 2.90 6.82
C ARG A 5 -20.25 1.56 6.26
N ARG A 6 -19.46 1.58 5.17
CA ARG A 6 -18.84 0.37 4.61
C ARG A 6 -17.86 -0.26 5.59
N TRP A 7 -17.04 0.54 6.26
CA TRP A 7 -16.10 0.08 7.30
C TRP A 7 -16.79 -0.75 8.38
N ALA A 8 -17.89 -0.24 8.95
CA ALA A 8 -18.65 -0.99 9.96
C ALA A 8 -19.22 -2.31 9.39
N GLY A 9 -19.63 -2.33 8.12
CA GLY A 9 -20.06 -3.54 7.43
C GLY A 9 -18.93 -4.56 7.23
N VAL A 10 -17.76 -4.09 6.83
CA VAL A 10 -16.55 -4.90 6.62
C VAL A 10 -16.05 -5.46 7.95
N ALA A 11 -16.01 -4.66 9.01
CA ALA A 11 -15.63 -5.11 10.36
C ALA A 11 -16.53 -6.25 10.85
N ARG A 12 -17.86 -6.12 10.66
CA ARG A 12 -18.81 -7.21 10.98
C ARG A 12 -18.62 -8.46 10.12
N ARG A 13 -18.20 -8.31 8.85
CA ARG A 13 -17.88 -9.45 7.98
C ARG A 13 -16.60 -10.16 8.43
N ALA A 14 -15.57 -9.40 8.82
CA ALA A 14 -14.33 -9.94 9.36
C ALA A 14 -14.60 -10.87 10.55
N VAL A 15 -15.36 -10.37 11.53
CA VAL A 15 -15.73 -11.14 12.73
C VAL A 15 -16.53 -12.40 12.36
N ARG A 16 -17.48 -12.30 11.42
CA ARG A 16 -18.24 -13.46 10.94
C ARG A 16 -17.38 -14.49 10.19
N ALA A 17 -16.30 -14.05 9.55
CA ALA A 17 -15.33 -14.90 8.89
C ALA A 17 -14.25 -15.46 9.85
N GLY A 18 -14.36 -15.18 11.16
CA GLY A 18 -13.38 -15.61 12.16
C GLY A 18 -12.06 -14.83 12.12
N ALA A 19 -12.01 -13.69 11.43
CA ALA A 19 -10.84 -12.84 11.34
C ALA A 19 -10.96 -11.63 12.28
N GLU A 20 -9.85 -11.27 12.94
CA GLU A 20 -9.76 -10.03 13.70
C GLU A 20 -9.85 -8.84 12.74
N SER A 21 -10.86 -7.97 12.91
CA SER A 21 -11.08 -6.83 12.01
C SER A 21 -9.85 -5.92 11.92
N GLU A 22 -9.14 -5.72 13.03
CA GLU A 22 -7.93 -4.91 13.08
C GLU A 22 -6.82 -5.46 12.18
N ARG A 23 -6.61 -6.78 12.17
CA ARG A 23 -5.60 -7.41 11.29
C ARG A 23 -5.96 -7.27 9.81
N VAL A 24 -7.24 -7.46 9.48
CA VAL A 24 -7.73 -7.27 8.10
C VAL A 24 -7.48 -5.85 7.61
N PHE A 25 -7.83 -4.85 8.42
CA PHE A 25 -7.60 -3.45 8.07
C PHE A 25 -6.12 -3.09 8.05
N SER A 26 -5.30 -3.68 8.92
CA SER A 26 -3.85 -3.46 8.96
C SER A 26 -3.18 -3.99 7.69
N LEU A 27 -3.56 -5.19 7.24
CA LEU A 27 -3.10 -5.75 5.98
C LEU A 27 -3.55 -4.90 4.79
N ALA A 28 -4.82 -4.52 4.73
CA ALA A 28 -5.35 -3.66 3.66
C ALA A 28 -4.66 -2.28 3.63
N GLN A 29 -4.41 -1.70 4.81
CA GLN A 29 -3.64 -0.47 4.95
C GLN A 29 -2.23 -0.63 4.41
N ALA A 30 -1.54 -1.74 4.72
CA ALA A 30 -0.21 -2.01 4.22
C ALA A 30 -0.15 -2.12 2.69
N VAL A 31 -1.13 -2.80 2.09
CA VAL A 31 -1.27 -2.90 0.62
C VAL A 31 -1.44 -1.51 0.01
N VAL A 32 -2.40 -0.73 0.52
CA VAL A 32 -2.71 0.58 -0.08
C VAL A 32 -1.61 1.60 0.20
N ALA A 33 -0.94 1.54 1.34
CA ALA A 33 0.21 2.40 1.63
C ALA A 33 1.36 2.14 0.66
N ARG A 34 1.62 0.89 0.30
CA ARG A 34 2.64 0.57 -0.70
C ARG A 34 2.29 1.14 -2.08
N TRP A 35 1.03 1.03 -2.49
CA TRP A 35 0.53 1.68 -3.70
C TRP A 35 0.63 3.20 -3.61
N TRP A 36 0.36 3.81 -2.46
CA TRP A 36 0.48 5.26 -2.23
C TRP A 36 1.89 5.79 -2.45
N GLU A 37 2.92 5.03 -2.04
CA GLU A 37 4.32 5.40 -2.27
C GLU A 37 4.68 5.35 -3.77
N GLN A 38 4.12 4.40 -4.52
CA GLN A 38 4.33 4.25 -5.97
C GLN A 38 3.46 5.18 -6.81
N ALA A 39 2.39 5.73 -6.23
CA ALA A 39 1.35 6.49 -6.92
C ALA A 39 1.86 7.64 -7.79
N LEU A 40 2.97 8.29 -7.39
CA LEU A 40 3.55 9.40 -8.14
C LEU A 40 4.13 8.98 -9.50
N GLN A 41 4.42 7.70 -9.68
CA GLN A 41 4.95 7.15 -10.93
C GLN A 41 3.83 6.67 -11.86
N TRP A 42 2.57 6.69 -11.41
CA TRP A 42 1.44 6.18 -12.18
C TRP A 42 0.73 7.32 -12.90
N GLU A 43 0.95 7.45 -14.20
CA GLU A 43 0.32 8.51 -15.03
C GLU A 43 -1.21 8.49 -14.98
N ARG A 44 -1.82 7.32 -14.74
CA ARG A 44 -3.27 7.14 -14.66
C ARG A 44 -3.86 7.50 -13.28
N GLU A 45 -3.03 7.77 -12.27
CA GLU A 45 -3.48 8.15 -10.94
C GLU A 45 -3.92 9.62 -10.90
N THR A 46 -5.23 9.84 -10.79
CA THR A 46 -5.82 11.18 -10.68
C THR A 46 -6.64 11.36 -9.41
N ILE A 47 -7.00 10.28 -8.72
CA ILE A 47 -7.96 10.29 -7.61
C ILE A 47 -7.26 10.73 -6.34
N TRP A 48 -6.13 10.11 -6.03
CA TRP A 48 -5.36 10.38 -4.81
C TRP A 48 -4.80 11.80 -4.74
N PRO A 49 -4.17 12.34 -5.80
CA PRO A 49 -3.77 13.75 -5.83
C PRO A 49 -4.96 14.68 -5.60
N ARG A 50 -6.08 14.49 -6.31
CA ARG A 50 -7.27 15.34 -6.16
C ARG A 50 -7.84 15.32 -4.74
N ARG A 51 -7.94 14.14 -4.12
CA ARG A 51 -8.40 14.02 -2.72
C ARG A 51 -7.42 14.65 -1.74
N LEU A 52 -6.13 14.58 -2.01
CA LEU A 52 -5.11 15.23 -1.18
C LEU A 52 -5.28 16.75 -1.17
N HIS A 53 -5.49 17.36 -2.33
CA HIS A 53 -5.81 18.79 -2.45
C HIS A 53 -7.09 19.15 -1.67
N GLN A 54 -8.12 18.31 -1.71
CA GLN A 54 -9.35 18.51 -0.93
C GLN A 54 -9.10 18.43 0.58
N VAL A 55 -8.32 17.45 1.04
CA VAL A 55 -7.93 17.31 2.46
C VAL A 55 -7.09 18.50 2.92
N ALA A 56 -6.27 19.07 2.04
CA ALA A 56 -5.47 20.26 2.32
C ALA A 56 -6.28 21.58 2.34
N GLY A 57 -7.59 21.54 2.11
CA GLY A 57 -8.45 22.74 2.08
C GLY A 57 -8.51 23.43 0.72
N GLY A 58 -8.12 22.76 -0.37
CA GLY A 58 -8.27 23.25 -1.74
C GLY A 58 -6.96 23.14 -2.54
N ASP A 59 -5.89 23.74 -2.04
CA ASP A 59 -4.56 23.63 -2.65
C ASP A 59 -3.50 23.30 -1.58
N ALA A 60 -2.81 22.17 -1.78
CA ALA A 60 -1.72 21.75 -0.91
C ALA A 60 -0.47 22.63 -1.07
N GLY A 61 -0.37 23.40 -2.16
CA GLY A 61 0.70 24.37 -2.43
C GLY A 61 2.11 23.80 -2.24
N GLY A 62 3.05 24.64 -1.80
CA GLY A 62 4.44 24.23 -1.47
C GLY A 62 4.56 23.26 -0.28
N ALA A 63 3.45 22.81 0.32
CA ALA A 63 3.42 21.85 1.41
C ALA A 63 2.95 20.45 0.97
N LEU A 64 2.88 20.17 -0.34
CA LEU A 64 2.41 18.90 -0.90
C LEU A 64 3.06 17.67 -0.26
N GLU A 65 4.39 17.67 -0.05
CA GLU A 65 5.10 16.56 0.60
C GLU A 65 4.65 16.31 2.04
N ARG A 66 4.39 17.39 2.80
CA ARG A 66 3.88 17.29 4.17
C ARG A 66 2.45 16.76 4.17
N TRP A 67 1.63 17.25 3.25
CA TRP A 67 0.27 16.75 3.07
C TRP A 67 0.25 15.29 2.66
N ARG A 68 1.19 14.82 1.83
CA ARG A 68 1.29 13.40 1.46
C ARG A 68 1.54 12.49 2.65
N ILE A 69 2.16 12.99 3.72
CA ILE A 69 2.40 12.24 4.96
C ILE A 69 1.17 12.33 5.88
N VAL A 70 0.67 13.53 6.13
CA VAL A 70 -0.39 13.77 7.14
C VAL A 70 -1.78 13.38 6.61
N GLY A 71 -2.03 13.61 5.33
CA GLY A 71 -3.31 13.33 4.67
C GLY A 71 -3.43 11.91 4.14
N ARG A 72 -2.36 11.10 4.13
CA ARG A 72 -2.33 9.75 3.55
C ARG A 72 -3.52 8.92 3.97
N ASP A 73 -3.66 8.72 5.28
CA ASP A 73 -4.64 7.78 5.82
C ASP A 73 -6.07 8.24 5.52
N ALA A 74 -6.34 9.55 5.54
CA ALA A 74 -7.63 10.11 5.15
C ALA A 74 -7.93 9.93 3.65
N VAL A 75 -6.92 10.14 2.80
CA VAL A 75 -7.06 10.04 1.34
C VAL A 75 -7.26 8.60 0.87
N VAL A 76 -6.53 7.66 1.47
CA VAL A 76 -6.52 6.24 1.09
C VAL A 76 -7.61 5.41 1.78
N PHE A 77 -8.25 5.94 2.83
CA PHE A 77 -9.25 5.21 3.62
C PHE A 77 -10.33 4.51 2.77
N PRO A 78 -10.89 5.11 1.70
CA PRO A 78 -11.87 4.42 0.86
C PRO A 78 -11.30 3.18 0.17
N GLU A 79 -10.07 3.23 -0.32
CA GLU A 79 -9.39 2.09 -0.95
C GLU A 79 -9.04 1.03 0.09
N VAL A 80 -8.64 1.41 1.30
CA VAL A 80 -8.36 0.47 2.41
C VAL A 80 -9.61 -0.33 2.76
N VAL A 81 -10.76 0.32 2.87
CA VAL A 81 -12.04 -0.36 3.14
C VAL A 81 -12.42 -1.29 1.99
N ALA A 82 -12.19 -0.89 0.74
CA ALA A 82 -12.51 -1.70 -0.43
C ALA A 82 -11.57 -2.91 -0.59
N VAL A 83 -10.28 -2.75 -0.30
CA VAL A 83 -9.31 -3.86 -0.26
C VAL A 83 -9.68 -4.83 0.86
N ALA A 84 -9.92 -4.33 2.07
CA ALA A 84 -10.35 -5.18 3.19
C ALA A 84 -11.61 -6.00 2.86
N ASP A 85 -12.59 -5.37 2.20
CA ASP A 85 -13.79 -6.07 1.75
C ASP A 85 -13.50 -7.14 0.70
N ALA A 86 -12.64 -6.83 -0.27
CA ALA A 86 -12.26 -7.78 -1.31
C ALA A 86 -11.49 -8.98 -0.72
N LEU A 87 -10.55 -8.75 0.20
CA LEU A 87 -9.78 -9.84 0.83
C LEU A 87 -10.65 -10.74 1.73
N LEU A 88 -11.74 -10.22 2.28
CA LEU A 88 -12.70 -11.01 3.05
C LEU A 88 -13.68 -11.83 2.20
N ASP A 89 -13.76 -11.55 0.90
CA ASP A 89 -14.69 -12.23 0.01
C ASP A 89 -14.16 -13.62 -0.38
N PRO A 90 -14.86 -14.72 -0.05
CA PRO A 90 -14.43 -16.06 -0.43
C PRO A 90 -14.22 -16.22 -1.93
N ALA A 91 -15.01 -15.51 -2.76
CA ALA A 91 -14.84 -15.56 -4.22
C ALA A 91 -13.49 -14.99 -4.65
N MET A 92 -12.92 -14.01 -3.92
CA MET A 92 -11.58 -13.51 -4.21
C MET A 92 -10.51 -14.54 -3.84
N ALA A 93 -10.69 -15.28 -2.74
CA ALA A 93 -9.80 -16.39 -2.38
C ALA A 93 -9.86 -17.55 -3.40
N GLU A 94 -11.04 -17.82 -3.99
CA GLU A 94 -11.18 -18.77 -5.10
C GLU A 94 -10.39 -18.33 -6.34
N LEU A 95 -10.42 -17.04 -6.68
CA LEU A 95 -9.65 -16.52 -7.82
C LEU A 95 -8.15 -16.70 -7.61
N VAL A 96 -7.64 -16.42 -6.41
CA VAL A 96 -6.24 -16.69 -6.05
C VAL A 96 -5.89 -18.17 -6.22
N TRP A 97 -6.78 -19.05 -5.74
CA TRP A 97 -6.58 -20.48 -5.86
C TRP A 97 -6.50 -20.93 -7.33
N ALA A 98 -7.43 -20.47 -8.16
CA ALA A 98 -7.44 -20.75 -9.59
C ALA A 98 -6.17 -20.22 -10.28
N ASP A 99 -5.79 -18.96 -10.02
CA ASP A 99 -4.60 -18.32 -10.57
C ASP A 99 -3.30 -19.06 -10.18
N SER A 100 -3.27 -19.72 -9.01
CA SER A 100 -2.11 -20.49 -8.53
C SER A 100 -1.85 -21.82 -9.27
N GLY A 101 -2.73 -22.18 -10.21
CA GLY A 101 -2.77 -23.49 -10.85
C GLY A 101 -3.39 -24.58 -9.97
N ALA A 102 -4.04 -24.20 -8.86
CA ALA A 102 -4.66 -25.09 -7.90
C ALA A 102 -3.72 -26.23 -7.46
N GLY A 103 -4.04 -27.47 -7.84
CA GLY A 103 -3.27 -28.68 -7.54
C GLY A 103 -1.93 -28.82 -8.28
N ARG A 104 -1.65 -27.97 -9.30
CA ARG A 104 -0.36 -27.92 -9.98
C ARG A 104 0.26 -26.53 -9.80
N PRO A 105 1.25 -26.37 -8.90
CA PRO A 105 1.84 -25.07 -8.60
C PRO A 105 2.35 -24.36 -9.86
N ARG A 106 1.85 -23.15 -10.11
CA ARG A 106 2.35 -22.23 -11.14
C ARG A 106 2.67 -20.88 -10.50
N ALA A 107 3.61 -20.15 -11.09
CA ALA A 107 3.80 -18.74 -10.78
C ALA A 107 2.50 -17.96 -11.05
N LEU A 108 2.14 -17.06 -10.13
CA LEU A 108 0.95 -16.22 -10.28
C LEU A 108 1.11 -15.36 -11.54
N PRO A 109 0.16 -15.42 -12.48
CA PRO A 109 0.25 -14.62 -13.71
C PRO A 109 0.09 -13.13 -13.40
N ALA A 110 0.85 -12.30 -14.10
CA ALA A 110 0.72 -10.83 -14.04
C ALA A 110 -0.70 -10.36 -14.45
N GLU A 111 -1.40 -11.15 -15.25
CA GLU A 111 -2.79 -10.93 -15.65
C GLU A 111 -3.78 -11.86 -14.93
N GLY A 112 -3.46 -12.28 -13.71
CA GLY A 112 -4.35 -13.13 -12.90
C GLY A 112 -5.74 -12.53 -12.70
N MET A 113 -6.75 -13.40 -12.70
CA MET A 113 -8.14 -13.02 -12.53
C MET A 113 -8.39 -12.31 -11.20
N PHE A 114 -7.64 -12.67 -10.15
CA PHE A 114 -7.68 -11.98 -8.87
C PHE A 114 -7.32 -10.50 -8.99
N CYS A 115 -6.15 -10.19 -9.57
CA CYS A 115 -5.65 -8.82 -9.68
C CYS A 115 -6.56 -7.95 -10.56
N ARG A 116 -7.05 -8.51 -11.67
CA ARG A 116 -8.04 -7.84 -12.53
C ARG A 116 -9.32 -7.53 -11.75
N ARG A 117 -9.89 -8.52 -11.04
CA ARG A 117 -11.12 -8.35 -10.28
C ARG A 117 -10.96 -7.37 -9.12
N LEU A 118 -9.79 -7.34 -8.48
CA LEU A 118 -9.45 -6.38 -7.44
C LEU A 118 -9.45 -4.94 -8.01
N GLY A 119 -8.82 -4.73 -9.17
CA GLY A 119 -8.85 -3.45 -9.87
C GLY A 119 -10.28 -3.01 -10.22
N GLU A 120 -11.11 -3.92 -10.73
CA GLU A 120 -12.52 -3.64 -11.04
C GLU A 120 -13.32 -3.22 -9.79
N ARG A 121 -13.16 -3.92 -8.66
CA ARG A 121 -13.84 -3.58 -7.39
C ARG A 121 -13.43 -2.22 -6.85
N LEU A 122 -12.20 -1.81 -7.11
CA LEU A 122 -11.68 -0.50 -6.75
C LEU A 122 -12.12 0.59 -7.74
N GLY A 123 -12.82 0.25 -8.82
CA GLY A 123 -13.15 1.18 -9.91
C GLY A 123 -11.92 1.64 -10.69
N ARG A 124 -10.83 0.88 -10.60
CA ARG A 124 -9.48 1.22 -11.09
C ARG A 124 -8.88 0.00 -11.77
N GLY A 125 -9.47 -0.42 -12.89
CA GLY A 125 -9.05 -1.62 -13.62
C GLY A 125 -7.56 -1.63 -13.99
N TRP A 126 -6.97 -0.45 -14.21
CA TRP A 126 -5.53 -0.28 -14.49
C TRP A 126 -4.62 -0.59 -13.29
N LEU A 127 -5.15 -0.57 -12.06
CA LEU A 127 -4.39 -0.90 -10.85
C LEU A 127 -4.17 -2.40 -10.70
N GLY A 128 -5.02 -3.23 -11.31
CA GLY A 128 -4.92 -4.69 -11.26
C GLY A 128 -3.57 -5.21 -11.76
N PRO A 129 -3.16 -4.91 -13.00
CA PRO A 129 -1.85 -5.31 -13.51
C PRO A 129 -0.68 -4.80 -12.66
N LEU A 130 -0.75 -3.58 -12.14
CA LEU A 130 0.29 -3.01 -11.27
C LEU A 130 0.39 -3.75 -9.93
N ALA A 131 -0.74 -4.12 -9.34
CA ALA A 131 -0.79 -4.93 -8.13
C ALA A 131 -0.20 -6.34 -8.35
N ALA A 132 -0.30 -6.88 -9.57
CA ALA A 132 0.28 -8.17 -9.92
C ALA A 132 1.81 -8.14 -10.06
N THR A 133 2.36 -6.99 -10.44
CA THR A 133 3.82 -6.76 -10.52
C THR A 133 4.46 -6.44 -9.17
N ASP A 134 3.66 -6.32 -8.11
CA ASP A 134 4.14 -5.97 -6.77
C ASP A 134 4.73 -7.18 -6.02
N HIS A 135 5.82 -7.72 -6.57
CA HIS A 135 6.51 -8.88 -6.03
C HIS A 135 7.09 -8.57 -4.65
N GLY A 136 6.69 -9.36 -3.64
CA GLY A 136 7.10 -9.17 -2.24
C GLY A 136 6.25 -8.17 -1.45
N GLY A 137 5.10 -7.75 -1.97
CA GLY A 137 4.15 -6.94 -1.20
C GLY A 137 3.25 -7.75 -0.24
N PRO A 138 2.59 -7.09 0.72
CA PRO A 138 1.62 -7.72 1.63
C PRO A 138 0.49 -8.45 0.90
N LEU A 139 0.12 -8.02 -0.31
CA LEU A 139 -0.90 -8.66 -1.14
C LEU A 139 -0.44 -10.06 -1.61
N ILE A 140 0.79 -10.18 -2.13
CA ILE A 140 1.38 -11.46 -2.54
C ILE A 140 1.53 -12.39 -1.32
N ALA A 141 1.92 -11.85 -0.16
CA ALA A 141 2.03 -12.62 1.07
C ALA A 141 0.67 -13.21 1.52
N TRP A 142 -0.41 -12.41 1.44
CA TRP A 142 -1.77 -12.87 1.69
C TRP A 142 -2.19 -13.97 0.69
N MET A 143 -1.97 -13.75 -0.62
CA MET A 143 -2.28 -14.74 -1.67
C MET A 143 -1.55 -16.06 -1.41
N GLY A 144 -0.25 -16.01 -1.08
CA GLY A 144 0.55 -17.18 -0.76
C GLY A 144 0.01 -17.95 0.45
N SER A 145 -0.47 -17.24 1.48
CA SER A 145 -1.05 -17.85 2.68
C SER A 145 -2.37 -18.56 2.37
N VAL A 146 -3.25 -17.95 1.56
CA VAL A 146 -4.48 -18.60 1.06
C VAL A 146 -4.17 -19.91 0.31
N ILE A 147 -3.16 -19.89 -0.57
CA ILE A 147 -2.74 -21.07 -1.34
C ILE A 147 -2.18 -22.16 -0.42
N ARG A 148 -1.33 -21.81 0.56
CA ARG A 148 -0.75 -22.78 1.50
C ARG A 148 -1.81 -23.43 2.38
N LEU A 149 -2.76 -22.65 2.90
CA LEU A 149 -3.89 -23.14 3.68
C LEU A 149 -4.71 -24.16 2.88
N ARG A 150 -5.05 -23.84 1.62
CA ARG A 150 -5.82 -24.75 0.76
C ARG A 150 -5.09 -26.03 0.40
N ARG A 151 -3.76 -25.98 0.28
CA ARG A 151 -2.96 -27.17 -0.04
C ARG A 151 -2.78 -28.10 1.16
N GLY A 152 -3.21 -27.71 2.37
CA GLY A 152 -2.86 -28.42 3.60
C GLY A 152 -1.34 -28.45 3.86
N ALA A 153 -0.58 -27.61 3.14
CA ALA A 153 0.87 -27.49 3.25
C ALA A 153 1.28 -26.54 4.39
N GLY A 154 0.30 -26.03 5.14
CA GLY A 154 0.57 -25.30 6.36
C GLY A 154 1.06 -26.29 7.42
N GLY A 155 2.31 -26.12 7.86
CA GLY A 155 2.80 -26.72 9.10
C GLY A 155 1.93 -26.33 10.32
N PRO A 156 2.29 -26.75 11.54
CA PRO A 156 1.51 -26.46 12.75
C PRO A 156 1.08 -25.00 12.82
N PRO A 157 -0.10 -24.69 13.39
CA PRO A 157 -0.65 -23.34 13.43
C PRO A 157 0.42 -22.35 13.91
N GLY A 158 0.80 -21.42 13.04
CA GLY A 158 1.95 -20.55 13.22
C GLY A 158 1.88 -19.35 12.28
N TYR A 159 2.69 -18.34 12.58
CA TYR A 159 2.67 -17.02 11.94
C TYR A 159 2.77 -17.03 10.41
N ASP A 160 3.37 -18.06 9.80
CA ASP A 160 3.55 -18.14 8.35
C ASP A 160 2.30 -18.64 7.58
N ASN A 161 1.28 -19.15 8.28
CA ASN A 161 0.07 -19.69 7.66
C ASN A 161 -1.20 -18.85 7.91
N ASP A 162 -1.13 -17.84 8.78
CA ASP A 162 -2.23 -16.90 9.00
C ASP A 162 -2.25 -15.86 7.87
N PRO A 163 -3.29 -15.83 7.00
CA PRO A 163 -3.38 -14.86 5.91
C PRO A 163 -3.46 -13.42 6.42
N TRP A 164 -3.90 -13.20 7.66
CA TRP A 164 -4.03 -11.88 8.27
C TRP A 164 -2.77 -11.43 9.01
N TRP A 165 -1.74 -12.28 9.08
CA TRP A 165 -0.48 -11.93 9.70
C TRP A 165 0.32 -10.96 8.83
N LEU A 166 0.61 -9.78 9.37
CA LEU A 166 1.40 -8.75 8.72
C LEU A 166 2.84 -8.79 9.24
N ARG A 167 3.78 -9.23 8.39
CA ARG A 167 5.22 -9.16 8.69
C ARG A 167 5.65 -7.71 8.94
N GLN A 168 6.61 -7.53 9.85
CA GLN A 168 7.13 -6.21 10.21
C GLN A 168 7.66 -5.44 8.99
N GLU A 169 8.29 -6.12 8.04
CA GLU A 169 8.80 -5.54 6.78
C GLU A 169 7.70 -4.95 5.88
N HIS A 170 6.45 -5.39 6.03
CA HIS A 170 5.30 -4.88 5.30
C HIS A 170 4.55 -3.77 6.04
N GLN A 171 4.91 -3.49 7.29
CA GLN A 171 4.27 -2.41 8.04
C GLN A 171 4.59 -1.07 7.41
N SER A 172 3.55 -0.29 7.15
CA SER A 172 3.71 1.05 6.58
C SER A 172 4.44 1.97 7.54
N ALA A 173 5.26 2.88 7.00
CA ALA A 173 5.90 3.89 7.81
C ALA A 173 4.86 4.72 8.58
N THR A 174 5.11 4.94 9.87
CA THR A 174 4.25 5.75 10.72
C THR A 174 4.36 7.23 10.33
N MET A 175 3.26 7.97 10.41
CA MET A 175 3.23 9.41 10.15
C MET A 175 4.32 10.16 10.96
N ALA A 176 4.46 9.84 12.25
CA ALA A 176 5.46 10.44 13.12
C ALA A 176 6.91 10.09 12.70
N GLY A 177 7.13 8.90 12.13
CA GLY A 177 8.41 8.50 11.55
C GLY A 177 8.72 9.31 10.29
N GLN A 178 7.77 9.39 9.35
CA GLN A 178 7.94 10.12 8.09
C GLN A 178 8.13 11.63 8.32
N LEU A 179 7.39 12.25 9.24
CA LEU A 179 7.58 13.66 9.61
C LEU A 179 8.95 13.93 10.24
N ARG A 180 9.50 13.00 11.02
CA ARG A 180 10.85 13.12 11.58
C ARG A 180 11.92 13.09 10.50
N VAL A 181 11.78 12.24 9.49
CA VAL A 181 12.70 12.17 8.34
C VAL A 181 12.62 13.47 7.54
N LEU A 182 11.42 13.91 7.16
CA LEU A 182 11.23 15.17 6.43
C LEU A 182 11.80 16.38 7.17
N GLY A 183 11.64 16.41 8.51
CA GLY A 183 12.21 17.46 9.35
C GLY A 183 13.74 17.45 9.41
N LYS A 184 14.38 16.27 9.26
CA LYS A 184 15.84 16.15 9.16
C LYS A 184 16.35 16.58 7.80
N GLU A 185 15.66 16.22 6.72
CA GLU A 185 16.01 16.62 5.35
C GLU A 185 15.92 18.14 5.16
N LYS A 186 14.86 18.78 5.69
CA LYS A 186 14.74 20.25 5.67
C LYS A 186 15.77 20.97 6.54
N LYS A 187 16.34 20.30 7.54
CA LYS A 187 17.38 20.84 8.42
C LYS A 187 18.80 20.56 7.93
N ALA A 188 18.99 19.66 6.96
CA ALA A 188 20.28 19.48 6.33
C ALA A 188 20.59 20.76 5.52
N PRO A 189 21.56 21.60 5.94
CA PRO A 189 21.96 22.72 5.12
C PRO A 189 22.54 22.15 3.84
N VAL A 190 22.30 22.81 2.70
CA VAL A 190 23.17 22.69 1.53
C VAL A 190 24.59 22.77 2.04
N ARG A 191 25.29 21.61 2.09
CA ARG A 191 26.70 21.57 2.44
C ARG A 191 27.38 22.27 1.28
N GLY A 192 27.68 23.55 1.50
CA GLY A 192 28.31 24.41 0.51
C GLY A 192 29.52 23.69 -0.05
N ARG A 193 29.48 23.43 -1.36
CA ARG A 193 30.70 23.21 -2.14
C ARG A 193 31.41 24.57 -2.20
N CYS A 194 32.14 24.92 -1.15
CA CYS A 194 33.27 25.83 -1.28
C CYS A 194 34.40 25.04 -1.92
N GLY A 195 34.30 24.82 -3.24
CA GLY A 195 35.44 24.43 -4.06
C GLY A 195 36.35 25.63 -4.17
N GLY A 196 37.54 25.54 -3.57
CA GLY A 196 38.50 26.63 -3.49
C GLY A 196 38.88 27.17 -4.87
N LEU A 197 38.41 28.39 -5.17
CA LEU A 197 39.06 29.26 -6.15
C LEU A 197 40.25 29.90 -5.45
N ARG A 198 41.44 29.40 -5.81
CA ARG A 198 42.73 29.98 -5.47
C ARG A 198 42.82 31.35 -6.15
N CYS A 199 42.77 32.43 -5.37
CA CYS A 199 43.07 33.77 -5.88
C CYS A 199 44.55 33.81 -6.34
N PRO A 200 44.86 34.40 -7.51
CA PRO A 200 46.25 34.72 -7.85
C PRO A 200 46.72 35.96 -7.04
N PRO A 201 48.01 36.03 -6.64
CA PRO A 201 48.53 37.21 -5.99
C PRO A 201 48.67 38.35 -7.01
N SER A 202 48.09 39.51 -6.67
CA SER A 202 48.32 40.76 -7.38
C SER A 202 49.70 41.29 -6.99
N SER A 203 50.65 41.31 -7.92
CA SER A 203 51.90 42.06 -7.79
C SER A 203 51.58 43.55 -7.99
N ALA A 204 52.01 44.38 -7.05
CA ALA A 204 52.08 45.83 -7.17
C ALA A 204 53.53 46.23 -7.45
N GLY A 205 53.72 47.25 -8.30
CA GLY A 205 55.01 47.90 -8.55
C GLY A 205 55.60 47.61 -9.92
#